data_AF-A0A2P6ML20-F1
#
_entry.id   AF-A0A2P6ML20-F1
#
_cell.length_a   1.000
_cell.length_b   1.000
_cell.length_c   1.000
_cell.angle_alpha   90.00
_cell.angle_beta   90.00
_cell.angle_gamma   90.00
#
_symmetry.space_group_name_H-M   'P 1'
#
loop_
_entity.id
_entity.type
_entity.pdbx_description
1 polymer ?
#
loop_
_entity_poly.entity_id
_entity_poly.type
_entity_poly.pdbx_seq_one_letter_code
_entity_poly.pdbx_strand_id
1 'polypeptide(L)' 'MSEEQQEIDVQSGDQVLVTAGEYKGELAKVISPYTNSISIELEKRDSDGAKPRTVLRHTEYELVEKAQ' A
#
# COMPACT_ATOMS: atom_id res chain seq x y z
N MET A 1 -18.86 4.44 21.79
CA MET A 1 -18.08 3.54 20.92
C MET A 1 -17.18 4.44 20.13
N SER A 2 -15.96 4.65 20.62
CA SER A 2 -15.00 5.53 19.98
C SER A 2 -14.47 4.76 18.77
N GLU A 3 -14.95 5.10 17.58
CA GLU A 3 -14.25 4.70 16.36
C GLU A 3 -12.90 5.42 16.43
N GLU A 4 -11.87 4.71 16.91
CA GLU A 4 -10.49 5.09 16.70
C GLU A 4 -10.33 5.16 15.18
N GLN A 5 -10.53 6.37 14.63
CA GLN A 5 -9.99 6.73 13.34
C GLN A 5 -8.50 6.50 13.51
N GLN A 6 -8.01 5.34 13.11
CA GLN A 6 -6.60 5.15 12.86
C GLN A 6 -6.22 6.31 11.95
N GLU A 7 -5.49 7.29 12.47
CA GLU A 7 -4.89 8.31 11.63
C GLU A 7 -3.93 7.54 10.74
N ILE A 8 -4.35 7.33 9.49
CA ILE A 8 -3.55 6.59 8.53
C ILE A 8 -2.47 7.55 8.04
N ASP A 9 -1.43 7.67 8.85
CA ASP A 9 -0.23 8.42 8.53
C ASP A 9 0.64 7.59 7.60
N VAL A 10 0.22 7.52 6.33
CA VAL A 10 0.94 6.85 5.26
C VAL A 10 1.63 7.90 4.39
N GLN A 11 2.93 7.73 4.18
CA GLN A 11 3.76 8.67 3.45
C GLN A 11 4.28 8.06 2.16
N SER A 12 4.59 8.92 1.19
CA SER A 12 5.33 8.48 -0.01
C SER A 12 6.67 7.88 0.40
N GLY A 13 6.92 6.66 -0.04
CA GLY A 13 8.14 5.93 0.29
C GLY A 13 7.94 4.76 1.23
N ASP A 14 6.81 4.72 1.95
CA ASP A 14 6.48 3.64 2.87
C ASP A 14 6.28 2.33 2.13
N GLN A 15 6.53 1.24 2.84
CA GLN A 15 6.32 -0.10 2.34
C GLN A 15 5.02 -0.64 2.93
N VAL A 16 4.17 -1.19 2.07
CA VAL A 16 2.89 -1.75 2.43
C VAL A 16 2.76 -3.18 1.92
N LEU A 17 2.07 -4.01 2.68
CA LEU A 17 1.63 -5.33 2.28
C LEU A 17 0.20 -5.24 1.78
N VAL A 18 -0.05 -5.65 0.55
CA VAL A 18 -1.41 -5.66 0.00
C VAL A 18 -2.20 -6.81 0.62
N THR A 19 -3.37 -6.52 1.21
CA THR A 19 -4.18 -7.53 1.91
C THR A 19 -5.45 -7.94 1.15
N ALA A 20 -5.76 -7.26 0.05
CA ALA A 20 -6.94 -7.49 -0.77
C ALA A 20 -6.67 -7.39 -2.29
N GLY A 21 -7.59 -7.94 -3.10
CA GLY A 21 -7.53 -7.87 -4.57
C GLY A 21 -6.56 -8.86 -5.23
N GLU A 22 -6.24 -8.59 -6.49
CA GLU A 22 -5.38 -9.45 -7.33
C GLU A 22 -3.93 -9.52 -6.83
N TYR A 23 -3.47 -8.45 -6.17
CA TYR A 23 -2.11 -8.33 -5.66
C TYR A 23 -1.99 -8.71 -4.18
N LYS A 24 -3.00 -9.38 -3.61
CA LYS A 24 -2.97 -9.79 -2.20
C LYS A 24 -1.74 -10.64 -1.89
N GLY A 25 -1.02 -10.25 -0.83
CA GLY A 25 0.22 -10.87 -0.37
C GLY A 25 1.48 -10.29 -1.01
N GLU A 26 1.35 -9.37 -1.98
CA GLU A 26 2.49 -8.72 -2.59
C GLU A 26 2.94 -7.49 -1.79
N LEU A 27 4.24 -7.24 -1.79
CA LEU A 27 4.83 -6.02 -1.23
C LEU A 27 4.81 -4.91 -2.26
N ALA A 28 4.50 -3.71 -1.79
CA ALA A 28 4.47 -2.52 -2.62
C ALA A 28 5.01 -1.31 -1.88
N LYS A 29 5.45 -0.33 -2.66
CA LYS A 29 5.92 0.96 -2.16
C LYS A 29 4.89 2.03 -2.45
N VAL A 30 4.56 2.83 -1.45
CA VAL A 30 3.69 4.00 -1.61
C VAL A 30 4.38 5.03 -2.47
N ILE A 31 3.74 5.39 -3.58
CA ILE A 31 4.17 6.47 -4.47
C ILE A 31 3.55 7.78 -4.01
N SER A 32 2.25 7.77 -3.70
CA SER A 32 1.50 8.98 -3.33
C SER A 32 0.32 8.63 -2.40
N PRO A 33 0.24 9.24 -1.22
CA PRO A 33 -0.93 9.12 -0.37
C PRO A 33 -2.04 10.09 -0.80
N TYR A 34 -3.29 9.66 -0.63
CA TYR A 34 -4.51 10.46 -0.81
C TYR A 34 -5.42 10.27 0.39
N THR A 35 -6.47 11.09 0.49
CA THR A 35 -7.40 11.09 1.64
C THR A 35 -8.05 9.74 1.93
N ASN A 36 -8.36 8.94 0.89
CA ASN A 36 -9.10 7.68 1.03
C ASN A 36 -8.36 6.48 0.41
N SER A 37 -7.16 6.70 -0.10
CA SER A 37 -6.44 5.71 -0.90
C SER A 37 -4.96 6.05 -1.00
N ILE A 38 -4.17 5.08 -1.43
CA ILE A 38 -2.75 5.24 -1.75
C ILE A 38 -2.49 4.75 -3.17
N SER A 39 -1.62 5.43 -3.90
CA SER A 39 -1.02 4.88 -5.11
C SER A 39 0.25 4.13 -4.74
N ILE A 40 0.38 2.89 -5.21
CA ILE A 40 1.48 2.00 -4.91
C ILE A 40 2.16 1.49 -6.18
N GLU A 41 3.44 1.19 -6.07
CA GLU A 41 4.23 0.45 -7.06
C GLU A 41 4.60 -0.90 -6.47
N LEU A 42 4.20 -1.99 -7.12
CA LEU A 42 4.51 -3.35 -6.67
C LEU A 42 6.01 -3.63 -6.83
N GLU A 43 6.60 -4.39 -5.90
CA GLU A 43 8.00 -4.78 -6.01
C GLU A 43 8.23 -5.85 -7.08
N LYS A 44 7.22 -6.69 -7.32
CA LYS A 44 7.21 -7.71 -8.36
C LYS A 44 7.19 -7.07 -9.74
N ARG A 45 7.93 -7.66 -10.67
CA ARG A 45 7.89 -7.29 -12.09
C ARG A 45 6.86 -8.14 -12.81
N ASP A 46 6.12 -7.52 -13.71
CA ASP A 46 5.26 -8.21 -14.66
C ASP A 46 6.10 -8.90 -15.77
N SER A 47 5.41 -9.59 -16.68
CA SER A 47 6.04 -10.30 -17.80
C SER A 47 6.80 -9.39 -18.78
N ASP A 48 6.46 -8.10 -18.80
CA ASP A 48 7.12 -7.08 -19.62
C ASP A 48 8.31 -6.42 -18.89
N GLY A 49 8.57 -6.84 -17.65
CA GLY A 49 9.65 -6.32 -16.81
C GLY A 49 9.33 -4.99 -16.15
N ALA A 50 8.12 -4.47 -16.30
CA ALA A 50 7.64 -3.27 -15.63
C ALA A 50 7.17 -3.59 -14.20
N LYS A 51 7.16 -2.58 -13.34
CA LYS A 51 6.55 -2.67 -12.02
C LYS A 51 5.10 -2.18 -12.12
N PRO A 52 4.11 -3.05 -11.93
CA PRO A 52 2.72 -2.64 -12.00
C PRO A 52 2.42 -1.64 -10.88
N ARG A 53 1.59 -0.66 -11.23
CA ARG A 53 1.11 0.38 -10.32
C ARG A 53 -0.38 0.27 -10.16
N THR A 54 -0.85 0.43 -8.93
CA THR A 54 -2.28 0.38 -8.64
C THR A 54 -2.63 1.33 -7.49
N VAL A 55 -3.92 1.55 -7.30
CA VAL A 55 -4.45 2.35 -6.19
C VAL A 55 -5.17 1.41 -5.24
N LEU A 56 -4.83 1.51 -3.96
CA LEU A 56 -5.45 0.75 -2.89
C LEU A 56 -6.18 1.68 -1.93
N ARG A 57 -7.33 1.24 -1.44
CA ARG A 57 -7.98 1.89 -0.30
C ARG A 57 -7.18 1.61 0.97
N HIS A 58 -7.33 2.48 1.94
CA HIS A 58 -6.76 2.33 3.28
C HIS A 58 -7.10 1.01 3.99
N THR A 59 -8.18 0.35 3.59
CA THR A 59 -8.59 -0.96 4.13
C THR A 59 -7.99 -2.16 3.39
N GLU A 60 -7.23 -1.93 2.32
CA GLU A 60 -6.74 -2.97 1.40
C GLU A 60 -5.23 -3.23 1.54
N TYR A 61 -4.58 -2.63 2.54
CA TYR A 61 -3.17 -2.83 2.82
C TYR A 61 -2.86 -2.71 4.32
N GLU A 62 -1.68 -3.20 4.70
CA GLU A 62 -1.08 -3.02 6.01
C GLU A 62 0.29 -2.34 5.86
N LEU A 63 0.62 -1.39 6.74
CA LEU A 63 1.94 -0.78 6.78
C LEU A 63 2.96 -1.81 7.28
N VAL A 64 4.05 -2.00 6.52
CA VAL A 64 5.18 -2.79 6.98
C VAL A 64 6.08 -1.85 7.78
N GLU A 65 5.84 -1.75 9.08
CA GLU A 65 6.73 -1.01 9.97
C GLU A 65 8.14 -1.60 9.85
N LYS A 66 9.09 -0.77 9.40
CA LYS A 66 10.50 -1.13 9.52
C LYS A 66 10.81 -1.15 11.01
N ALA A 67 10.98 -2.36 11.57
CA ALA A 67 11.62 -2.54 12.86
C ALA A 67 12.93 -1.72 12.84
N GLN A 68 12.94 -0.66 13.66
CA GLN A 68 14.03 0.31 13.74
C GLN A 68 15.26 -0.29 14.42
#